data_AF-A0A349UMW5-F1
#
_entry.id   AF-A0A349UMW5-F1
#
_cell.length_a   1.000
_cell.length_b   1.000
_cell.length_c   1.000
_cell.angle_alpha   90.00
_cell.angle_beta   90.00
_cell.angle_gamma   90.00
#
_symmetry.space_group_name_H-M   'P 1'
#
loop_
_entity.id
_entity.type
_entity.pdbx_description
1 polymer ?
#
loop_
_entity_poly.entity_id
_entity_poly.type
_entity_poly.pdbx_seq_one_letter_code
_entity_poly.pdbx_strand_id
1 'polypeptide(L)'
;MTRPAATTRPPIASARRGAFTFIEILATLALLSIVLPSVMNGISLSLSAAQFAKQQSQAAVLARSKLTDLVVNKEWQYASLAGDFGGDWPEYRWKAETWDWDGGVMRELSVTVLWQQRRKERSVSLSTLVYTGGTQ
;
A
#
# COMPACT_ATOMS: atom_id res chain seq x y z
N MET A 1 -89.04 -13.21 4.91
CA MET A 1 -87.72 -13.44 4.27
C MET A 1 -87.24 -12.08 3.79
N THR A 2 -86.17 -11.44 4.24
CA THR A 2 -84.82 -11.90 4.60
C THR A 2 -84.13 -10.82 5.46
N ARG A 3 -83.38 -11.23 6.50
CA ARG A 3 -82.62 -10.36 7.41
C ARG A 3 -81.32 -9.88 6.73
N PRO A 4 -80.92 -8.60 6.79
CA PRO A 4 -79.65 -8.18 6.19
C PRO A 4 -78.48 -8.71 7.02
N ALA A 5 -77.48 -9.27 6.35
CA ALA A 5 -76.26 -9.76 6.95
C ALA A 5 -75.37 -8.58 7.35
N ALA A 6 -75.00 -8.50 8.63
CA ALA A 6 -74.04 -7.53 9.12
C ALA A 6 -72.63 -7.93 8.67
N THR A 7 -71.97 -7.07 7.89
CA THR A 7 -70.58 -7.25 7.46
C THR A 7 -69.65 -6.77 8.58
N THR A 8 -69.10 -7.71 9.36
CA THR A 8 -68.09 -7.42 10.37
C THR A 8 -66.75 -7.18 9.69
N ARG A 9 -66.30 -5.92 9.61
CA ARG A 9 -64.94 -5.59 9.16
C ARG A 9 -63.93 -6.03 10.23
N PRO A 10 -62.83 -6.74 9.87
CA PRO A 10 -61.81 -7.09 10.84
C PRO A 10 -61.05 -5.83 11.31
N PRO A 11 -60.62 -5.77 12.58
CA PRO A 11 -59.81 -4.67 13.08
C PRO A 11 -58.45 -4.71 12.39
N ILE A 12 -58.03 -3.58 11.83
CA ILE A 12 -56.67 -3.40 11.34
C ILE A 12 -55.77 -3.38 12.57
N ALA A 13 -55.00 -4.46 12.79
CA ALA A 13 -54.05 -4.52 13.88
C ALA A 13 -53.02 -3.40 13.70
N SER A 14 -53.06 -2.39 14.57
CA SER A 14 -52.03 -1.37 14.63
C SER A 14 -50.76 -2.02 15.13
N ALA A 15 -49.82 -2.32 14.23
CA ALA A 15 -48.47 -2.69 14.61
C ALA A 15 -47.90 -1.55 15.47
N ARG A 16 -47.70 -1.81 16.77
CA ARG A 16 -47.00 -0.88 17.67
C ARG A 16 -45.58 -0.75 17.13
N ARG A 17 -45.33 0.32 16.37
CA ARG A 17 -43.98 0.75 16.04
C ARG A 17 -43.36 1.21 17.35
N GLY A 18 -42.43 0.41 17.88
CA GLY A 18 -41.68 0.76 19.09
C GLY A 18 -40.95 2.07 18.86
N ALA A 19 -41.25 3.07 19.69
CA ALA A 19 -40.43 4.28 19.78
C ALA A 19 -39.15 3.94 20.55
N PHE A 20 -38.02 4.53 20.15
CA PHE A 20 -36.73 4.35 20.82
C PHE A 20 -36.83 4.74 22.29
N THR A 21 -36.48 3.81 23.17
CA THR A 21 -36.44 4.07 24.61
C THR A 21 -35.09 4.68 24.99
N PHE A 22 -35.03 5.46 26.07
CA PHE A 22 -33.76 6.05 26.54
C PHE A 22 -32.70 4.98 26.83
N ILE A 23 -33.14 3.82 27.36
CA ILE A 23 -32.25 2.69 27.67
C ILE A 23 -31.60 2.09 26.40
N GLU A 24 -32.30 2.10 25.28
CA GLU A 24 -31.78 1.58 24.01
C GLU A 24 -30.66 2.46 23.43
N ILE A 25 -30.80 3.79 23.54
CA ILE A 25 -29.75 4.72 23.14
C ILE A 25 -28.53 4.58 24.05
N LEU A 26 -28.74 4.44 25.37
CA LEU A 26 -27.64 4.18 26.31
C LEU A 26 -26.91 2.87 25.99
N ALA A 27 -27.66 1.80 25.72
CA ALA A 27 -27.09 0.52 25.33
C ALA A 27 -26.30 0.63 24.01
N THR A 28 -26.81 1.39 23.04
CA THR A 28 -26.14 1.62 21.75
C THR A 28 -24.84 2.40 21.92
N LEU A 29 -24.84 3.47 22.72
CA LEU A 29 -23.63 4.24 23.02
C LEU A 29 -22.60 3.42 23.80
N ALA A 30 -23.05 2.59 24.74
CA ALA A 30 -22.16 1.67 25.45
C ALA A 30 -21.53 0.64 24.49
N LEU A 31 -22.32 0.07 23.57
CA LEU A 31 -21.83 -0.86 22.57
C LEU A 31 -20.84 -0.20 21.60
N LEU A 32 -21.16 0.98 21.09
CA LEU A 32 -20.29 1.74 20.19
C LEU A 32 -18.95 2.08 20.84
N SER A 33 -18.93 2.33 22.15
CA SER A 33 -17.70 2.61 22.90
C SER A 33 -16.72 1.44 22.88
N ILE A 34 -17.21 0.20 22.70
CA ILE A 34 -16.40 -1.01 22.60
C ILE A 34 -16.03 -1.33 21.13
N VAL A 35 -16.97 -1.10 20.21
CA VAL A 35 -16.81 -1.44 18.78
C VAL A 35 -15.91 -0.44 18.04
N LEU A 36 -16.10 0.86 18.26
CA LEU A 36 -15.40 1.90 17.50
C LEU A 36 -13.87 1.79 17.56
N PRO A 37 -13.22 1.55 18.71
CA PRO A 37 -11.76 1.40 18.77
C PRO A 37 -11.25 0.25 17.89
N SER A 38 -11.97 -0.88 17.86
CA SER A 38 -11.59 -2.03 17.02
C SER A 38 -11.66 -1.70 15.52
N VAL A 39 -12.74 -1.02 15.10
CA VAL A 39 -12.91 -0.58 13.72
C VAL A 39 -11.83 0.45 13.33
N MET A 40 -11.54 1.41 14.20
CA MET A 40 -10.49 2.42 13.95
C MET A 40 -9.11 1.79 13.82
N ASN A 41 -8.79 0.78 14.64
CA ASN A 41 -7.54 0.03 14.52
C ASN A 41 -7.45 -0.70 13.18
N GLY A 42 -8.53 -1.35 12.73
CA GLY A 42 -8.59 -1.99 11.42
C GLY A 42 -8.33 -1.02 10.28
N ILE A 43 -9.02 0.13 10.27
CA ILE A 43 -8.84 1.18 9.26
C ILE A 43 -7.39 1.72 9.27
N SER A 44 -6.85 1.98 10.46
CA SER A 44 -5.49 2.49 10.61
C SER A 44 -4.44 1.51 10.09
N LEU A 45 -4.65 0.21 10.33
CA LEU A 45 -3.79 -0.85 9.81
C LEU A 45 -3.86 -0.92 8.29
N SER A 46 -5.06 -0.93 7.71
CA SER A 46 -5.25 -0.97 6.25
C SER A 46 -4.62 0.24 5.57
N LEU A 47 -4.80 1.45 6.12
CA LEU A 47 -4.19 2.66 5.57
C LEU A 47 -2.66 2.61 5.65
N SER A 48 -2.11 2.14 6.78
CA SER A 48 -0.66 1.98 6.95
C SER A 48 -0.09 0.96 5.95
N ALA A 49 -0.79 -0.13 5.68
CA ALA A 49 -0.38 -1.13 4.70
C ALA A 49 -0.45 -0.58 3.26
N ALA A 50 -1.52 0.15 2.93
CA ALA A 50 -1.67 0.79 1.62
C ALA A 50 -0.57 1.83 1.35
N GLN A 51 -0.24 2.65 2.34
CA GLN A 51 0.86 3.61 2.24
C GLN A 51 2.21 2.92 2.03
N PHE A 52 2.46 1.82 2.74
CA PHE A 52 3.68 1.03 2.56
C PHE A 52 3.78 0.46 1.14
N ALA A 53 2.71 -0.18 0.66
CA ALA A 53 2.66 -0.74 -0.68
C ALA A 53 2.87 0.33 -1.76
N LYS A 54 2.28 1.53 -1.58
CA LYS A 54 2.49 2.66 -2.49
C LYS A 54 3.96 3.09 -2.53
N GLN A 55 4.59 3.30 -1.39
CA GLN A 55 6.00 3.69 -1.31
C GLN A 55 6.92 2.62 -1.92
N GLN A 56 6.65 1.35 -1.63
CA GLN A 56 7.43 0.24 -2.18
C GLN A 56 7.30 0.15 -3.70
N SER A 57 6.09 0.28 -4.24
CA SER A 57 5.85 0.30 -5.69
C SER A 57 6.56 1.48 -6.36
N GLN A 58 6.53 2.65 -5.72
CA GLN A 58 7.19 3.85 -6.23
C GLN A 58 8.72 3.68 -6.22
N ALA A 59 9.30 3.18 -5.13
CA ALA A 59 10.72 2.86 -5.04
C ALA A 59 11.14 1.85 -6.12
N ALA A 60 10.31 0.84 -6.42
CA ALA A 60 10.59 -0.12 -7.47
C ALA A 60 10.57 0.51 -8.88
N VAL A 61 9.64 1.41 -9.15
CA VAL A 61 9.60 2.18 -10.41
C VAL A 61 10.84 3.05 -10.55
N LEU A 62 11.23 3.76 -9.49
CA LEU A 62 12.44 4.58 -9.47
C LEU A 62 13.71 3.74 -9.66
N ALA A 63 13.80 2.59 -8.99
CA ALA A 63 14.92 1.66 -9.13
C ALA A 63 15.03 1.16 -10.57
N ARG A 64 13.91 0.80 -11.20
CA ARG A 64 13.89 0.33 -12.59
C ARG A 64 14.28 1.42 -13.57
N SER A 65 13.77 2.64 -13.39
CA SER A 65 14.15 3.80 -14.20
C SER A 65 15.66 4.02 -14.09
N LYS A 66 16.19 4.09 -12.88
CA LYS A 66 17.62 4.36 -12.67
C LYS A 66 18.52 3.26 -13.19
N LEU A 67 18.13 1.99 -13.01
CA LEU A 67 18.83 0.86 -13.59
C LEU A 67 18.86 0.96 -15.12
N THR A 68 17.75 1.34 -15.75
CA THR A 68 17.69 1.53 -17.21
C THR A 68 18.61 2.67 -17.66
N ASP A 69 18.59 3.81 -16.96
CA ASP A 69 19.44 4.95 -17.26
C ASP A 69 20.93 4.58 -17.19
N LEU A 70 21.34 3.86 -16.13
CA LEU A 70 22.72 3.41 -15.96
C LEU A 70 23.14 2.44 -17.07
N VAL A 71 22.26 1.54 -17.49
CA VAL A 71 22.49 0.61 -18.61
C VAL A 71 22.66 1.35 -19.93
N VAL A 72 21.77 2.29 -20.25
CA VAL A 72 21.77 3.05 -21.50
C VAL A 72 22.98 3.96 -21.60
N ASN A 73 23.33 4.67 -20.52
CA ASN A 73 24.48 5.58 -20.49
C ASN A 73 25.82 4.86 -20.34
N LYS A 74 25.81 3.54 -20.12
CA LYS A 74 26.99 2.72 -19.81
C LYS A 74 27.76 3.14 -18.57
N GLU A 75 27.10 3.86 -17.64
CA GLU A 75 27.68 4.28 -16.36
C GLU A 75 27.92 3.09 -15.41
N TRP A 76 27.33 1.93 -15.68
CA TRP A 76 27.61 0.68 -14.97
C TRP A 76 29.07 0.21 -15.06
N GLN A 77 29.91 0.85 -15.87
CA GLN A 77 31.35 0.57 -15.87
C GLN A 77 32.06 1.04 -14.59
N TYR A 78 31.45 1.98 -13.84
CA TYR A 78 31.94 2.42 -12.54
C TYR A 78 31.56 1.43 -11.44
N ALA A 79 32.50 1.14 -10.54
CA ALA A 79 32.34 0.12 -9.50
C ALA A 79 31.21 0.41 -8.49
N SER A 80 30.99 1.70 -8.17
CA SER A 80 29.92 2.14 -7.28
C SER A 80 29.47 3.55 -7.62
N LEU A 81 28.16 3.76 -7.62
CA LEU A 81 27.52 5.05 -7.86
C LEU A 81 26.45 5.29 -6.80
N ALA A 82 26.21 6.54 -6.44
CA ALA A 82 25.14 6.90 -5.52
C ALA A 82 24.65 8.31 -5.78
N GLY A 83 23.42 8.59 -5.35
CA GLY A 83 22.83 9.92 -5.46
C GLY A 83 21.41 9.97 -4.93
N ASP A 84 20.72 11.05 -5.28
CA ASP A 84 19.31 11.23 -5.05
C ASP A 84 18.56 11.34 -6.39
N PHE A 85 17.25 11.53 -6.30
CA PHE A 85 16.37 11.73 -7.44
C PHE A 85 15.96 13.21 -7.60
N GLY A 86 16.75 14.14 -7.03
CA GLY A 86 16.48 15.57 -7.09
C GLY A 86 15.22 16.02 -6.36
N GLY A 87 14.70 17.19 -6.76
CA GLY A 87 13.57 17.86 -6.09
C GLY A 87 12.20 17.19 -6.29
N ASP A 88 12.06 16.31 -7.28
CA ASP A 88 10.82 15.58 -7.52
C ASP A 88 10.60 14.48 -6.48
N TRP A 89 11.69 13.91 -5.94
CA TRP A 89 11.68 12.76 -5.03
C TRP A 89 12.73 12.89 -3.92
N PRO A 90 12.64 13.93 -3.08
CA PRO A 90 13.66 14.22 -2.07
C PRO A 90 13.75 13.15 -0.95
N GLU A 91 12.68 12.36 -0.74
CA GLU A 91 12.70 11.29 0.25
C GLU A 91 13.39 9.99 -0.21
N TYR A 92 13.77 9.90 -1.49
CA TYR A 92 14.41 8.71 -2.06
C TYR A 92 15.88 8.98 -2.39
N ARG A 93 16.73 8.02 -2.04
CA ARG A 93 18.14 7.98 -2.44
C ARG A 93 18.41 6.68 -3.17
N TRP A 94 19.43 6.65 -4.01
CA TRP A 94 19.82 5.44 -4.71
C TRP A 94 21.31 5.19 -4.59
N LYS A 95 21.67 3.91 -4.66
CA LYS A 95 23.04 3.44 -4.82
C LYS A 95 23.06 2.33 -5.87
N ALA A 96 24.13 2.25 -6.63
CA ALA A 96 24.38 1.19 -7.59
C ALA A 96 25.74 0.58 -7.31
N GLU A 97 25.80 -0.75 -7.37
CA GLU A 97 26.98 -1.54 -7.11
C GLU A 97 27.11 -2.57 -8.23
N THR A 98 28.33 -2.78 -8.70
CA THR A 98 28.60 -3.76 -9.77
C THR A 98 29.59 -4.79 -9.31
N TRP A 99 29.37 -6.03 -9.71
CA TRP A 99 30.22 -7.15 -9.35
C TRP A 99 30.42 -8.06 -10.54
N ASP A 100 31.61 -8.65 -10.66
CA ASP A 100 31.91 -9.57 -11.74
C ASP A 100 31.08 -10.85 -11.58
N TRP A 101 30.50 -11.27 -12.69
CA TRP A 101 29.70 -12.48 -12.79
C TRP A 101 30.39 -13.45 -13.75
N ASP A 102 30.55 -14.70 -13.32
CA ASP A 102 31.03 -15.83 -14.12
C ASP A 102 32.24 -15.52 -15.03
N GLY A 103 33.41 -15.30 -14.42
CA GLY A 103 34.67 -15.13 -15.16
C GLY A 103 34.90 -13.76 -15.81
N GLY A 104 34.09 -12.75 -15.49
CA GLY A 104 34.34 -11.34 -15.85
C GLY A 104 33.82 -10.89 -17.22
N VAL A 105 33.20 -11.80 -17.96
CA VAL A 105 32.53 -11.51 -19.24
C VAL A 105 31.16 -10.85 -19.02
N MET A 106 30.56 -11.10 -17.86
CA MET A 106 29.34 -10.45 -17.40
C MET A 106 29.61 -9.73 -16.09
N ARG A 107 28.86 -8.67 -15.83
CA ARG A 107 28.78 -8.02 -14.53
C ARG A 107 27.32 -7.97 -14.11
N GLU A 108 27.07 -8.20 -12.83
CA GLU A 108 25.79 -7.89 -12.26
C GLU A 108 25.80 -6.43 -11.78
N LEU A 109 24.84 -5.66 -12.26
CA LEU A 109 24.54 -4.31 -11.81
C LEU A 109 23.35 -4.39 -10.86
N SER A 110 23.55 -4.04 -9.59
CA SER A 110 22.50 -3.94 -8.60
C SER A 110 22.22 -2.49 -8.23
N VAL A 111 20.98 -2.04 -8.42
CA VAL A 111 20.50 -0.71 -8.02
C VAL A 111 19.59 -0.84 -6.81
N THR A 112 19.94 -0.16 -5.72
CA THR A 112 19.18 -0.12 -4.48
C THR A 112 18.64 1.29 -4.25
N VAL A 113 17.32 1.41 -4.12
CA VAL A 113 16.64 2.65 -3.73
C VAL A 113 16.29 2.57 -2.25
N LEU A 114 16.66 3.61 -1.50
CA LEU A 114 16.47 3.74 -0.05
C LEU A 114 15.52 4.89 0.26
N TRP A 115 14.65 4.69 1.23
CA TRP A 115 13.78 5.74 1.78
C TRP A 115 13.54 5.53 3.27
N GLN A 116 13.05 6.58 3.95
CA GLN A 116 12.73 6.55 5.37
C GLN A 116 11.23 6.36 5.59
N GLN A 117 10.85 5.39 6.42
CA GLN A 117 9.47 5.17 6.82
C GLN A 117 9.38 4.97 8.34
N ARG A 118 8.69 5.87 9.05
CA ARG A 118 8.52 5.82 10.52
C ARG A 118 9.84 5.58 11.28
N ARG A 119 10.91 6.31 10.89
CA ARG A 119 12.29 6.20 11.41
C ARG A 119 13.01 4.87 11.13
N LYS A 120 12.46 4.01 10.27
CA LYS A 120 13.17 2.83 9.74
C LYS A 120 13.56 3.10 8.30
N GLU A 121 14.81 2.83 7.97
CA GLU A 121 15.24 2.81 6.58
C GLU A 121 14.66 1.56 5.90
N ARG A 122 14.10 1.76 4.71
CA ARG A 122 13.59 0.71 3.84
C ARG A 122 14.31 0.81 2.52
N SER A 123 14.39 -0.32 1.83
CA SER A 123 15.00 -0.38 0.52
C SER A 123 14.32 -1.36 -0.40
N VAL A 124 14.48 -1.12 -1.71
CA VAL A 124 14.17 -2.04 -2.80
C VAL A 124 15.41 -2.12 -3.67
N SER A 125 15.82 -3.34 -4.01
CA SER A 125 16.96 -3.59 -4.86
C SER A 125 16.53 -4.33 -6.12
N LEU A 126 17.02 -3.89 -7.28
CA LEU A 126 16.84 -4.54 -8.57
C LEU A 126 18.22 -4.83 -9.16
N SER A 127 18.39 -6.04 -9.68
CA SER A 127 19.63 -6.47 -10.32
C SER A 127 19.41 -6.82 -11.77
N THR A 128 20.43 -6.60 -12.60
CA THR A 128 20.48 -7.05 -13.99
C THR A 128 21.90 -7.48 -14.36
N LEU A 129 22.03 -8.34 -15.36
CA LEU A 129 23.31 -8.74 -15.92
C LEU A 129 23.63 -7.88 -17.15
N VAL A 130 24.80 -7.27 -17.15
CA VAL A 130 25.34 -6.50 -18.27
C VAL A 130 26.58 -7.21 -18.83
N TYR A 131 26.68 -7.24 -20.16
CA TYR A 131 27.82 -7.84 -20.85
C TYR A 131 28.98 -6.84 -20.92
N THR A 132 30.17 -7.26 -20.49
CA THR A 132 31.34 -6.36 -20.38
C THR A 132 32.09 -6.14 -21.69
N GLY A 133 31.77 -6.91 -22.74
CA GLY A 133 32.55 -6.93 -23.96
C GLY A 133 33.84 -7.71 -23.71
N GLY A 134 33.85 -8.99 -24.08
CA GLY A 134 35.11 -9.75 -24.10
C GLY A 134 36.10 -9.04 -25.03
N THR A 135 37.30 -8.76 -24.52
CA THR A 135 38.43 -8.37 -25.36
C THR A 135 38.61 -9.43 -26.44
N GLN A 136 38.35 -9.06 -27.70
CA GLN A 136 38.93 -9.73 -28.86
C GLN A 136 40.35 -9.20 -29.03
#